data_AF-A0AA96HIM5-F1
#
_entry.id   AF-A0AA96HIM5-F1
#
_cell.length_a   1.000
_cell.length_b   1.000
_cell.length_c   1.000
_cell.angle_alpha   90.00
_cell.angle_beta   90.00
_cell.angle_gamma   90.00
#
_symmetry.space_group_name_H-M   'P 1'
#
loop_
_entity.id
_entity.type
_entity.pdbx_description
1 polymer ?
#
loop_
_entity_poly.entity_id
_entity_poly.type
_entity_poly.pdbx_seq_one_letter_code
_entity_poly.pdbx_strand_id
1 'polypeptide(L)' 'MICRKNEEKKVRYRTDRCFRVGNDWYFATREGKDIGPYKNRVAAERAVPRYVKIMLEDKTSGIYARRIAMEGLWASTLYA' A
#
# COMPACT_ATOMS: atom_id res chain seq x y z
N MET A 1 -2.29 -20.30 -8.28
CA MET A 1 -1.69 -20.54 -6.94
C MET A 1 -1.06 -21.92 -7.01
N ILE A 2 0.26 -22.02 -6.90
CA ILE A 2 0.99 -23.29 -6.99
C ILE A 2 0.80 -24.02 -5.65
N CYS A 3 0.26 -25.23 -5.68
CA CYS A 3 0.11 -26.10 -4.50
C CYS A 3 1.25 -27.12 -4.51
N ARG A 4 1.73 -27.55 -3.34
CA ARG A 4 2.77 -28.59 -3.26
C ARG A 4 2.19 -29.95 -3.68
N LYS A 5 3.06 -30.89 -4.06
CA LYS A 5 2.64 -32.27 -4.36
C LYS A 5 1.98 -32.85 -3.09
N ASN A 6 0.77 -33.40 -3.23
CA ASN A 6 -0.11 -33.88 -2.14
C ASN A 6 -0.77 -32.80 -1.26
N GLU A 7 -0.80 -31.52 -1.69
CA GLU A 7 -1.61 -30.50 -1.03
C GLU A 7 -2.95 -30.33 -1.75
N GLU A 8 -4.06 -30.45 -1.00
CA GLU A 8 -5.39 -30.15 -1.53
C GLU A 8 -5.54 -28.69 -1.91
N LYS A 9 -6.25 -28.43 -3.01
CA LYS A 9 -6.51 -27.09 -3.51
C LYS A 9 -7.50 -26.37 -2.60
N LYS A 10 -6.99 -25.67 -1.57
CA LYS A 10 -7.80 -24.84 -0.67
C LYS A 10 -7.88 -23.40 -1.16
N VAL A 11 -9.10 -22.87 -1.21
CA VAL A 11 -9.32 -21.43 -1.42
C VAL A 11 -9.07 -20.72 -0.09
N ARG A 12 -7.91 -20.06 0.03
CA ARG A 12 -7.61 -19.22 1.20
C ARG A 12 -8.35 -17.90 1.05
N TYR A 13 -9.08 -17.47 2.08
CA TYR A 13 -9.65 -16.13 2.13
C TYR A 13 -8.52 -15.10 1.96
N ARG A 14 -8.73 -14.13 1.08
CA ARG A 14 -7.84 -13.00 0.89
C ARG A 14 -8.66 -11.73 0.91
N THR A 15 -8.45 -10.93 1.94
CA THR A 15 -8.94 -9.56 1.95
C THR A 15 -8.22 -8.76 0.87
N ASP A 16 -8.94 -7.81 0.29
CA ASP A 16 -8.31 -6.77 -0.51
C ASP A 16 -7.29 -6.02 0.35
N ARG A 17 -6.19 -5.61 -0.29
CA ARG A 17 -5.18 -4.79 0.38
C ARG A 17 -5.58 -3.34 0.45
N CYS A 18 -6.51 -2.86 -0.39
CA CYS A 18 -7.10 -1.54 -0.25
C CYS A 18 -8.39 -1.64 0.57
N PHE A 19 -8.43 -0.99 1.73
CA PHE A 19 -9.53 -1.11 2.68
C PHE A 19 -9.92 0.25 3.27
N ARG A 20 -11.08 0.31 3.93
CA ARG A 20 -11.63 1.55 4.51
C ARG A 20 -11.73 1.42 6.03
N VAL A 21 -11.30 2.44 6.75
CA VAL A 21 -11.50 2.61 8.20
C VAL A 21 -12.22 3.94 8.40
N GLY A 22 -13.45 3.89 8.95
CA GLY A 22 -14.30 5.07 9.01
C GLY A 22 -14.61 5.62 7.61
N ASN A 23 -14.27 6.88 7.35
CA ASN A 23 -14.47 7.52 6.05
C ASN A 23 -13.22 7.49 5.17
N ASP A 24 -12.09 7.02 5.70
CA ASP A 24 -10.79 7.09 5.03
C ASP A 24 -10.36 5.73 4.48
N TRP A 25 -9.61 5.79 3.39
CA TRP A 25 -9.09 4.62 2.68
C TRP A 25 -7.60 4.45 2.92
N TYR A 26 -7.17 3.21 2.98
CA TYR A 26 -5.80 2.80 3.25
C TYR A 26 -5.42 1.64 2.34
N PHE A 27 -4.12 1.37 2.24
CA PHE A 27 -3.66 0.08 1.73
C PHE A 27 -2.63 -0.59 2.64
N ALA A 28 -2.74 -1.91 2.80
CA ALA A 28 -1.84 -2.72 3.61
C ALA A 28 -0.60 -3.17 2.83
N THR A 29 0.57 -3.03 3.45
CA THR A 29 1.86 -3.53 2.94
C THR A 29 2.21 -4.88 3.58
N ARG A 30 3.20 -5.60 3.03
CA ARG A 30 3.58 -6.93 3.58
C ARG A 30 4.31 -6.82 4.92
N GLU A 31 4.83 -5.63 5.21
CA GLU A 31 5.59 -5.28 6.40
C GLU A 31 4.68 -4.92 7.58
N GLY A 32 3.36 -5.08 7.43
CA GLY A 32 2.37 -4.80 8.47
C GLY A 32 2.07 -3.32 8.65
N LYS A 33 2.39 -2.48 7.66
CA LYS A 33 2.04 -1.04 7.67
C LYS A 33 0.83 -0.78 6.79
N ASP A 34 -0.02 0.11 7.28
CA ASP A 34 -1.18 0.61 6.55
C ASP A 34 -0.89 2.04 6.09
N ILE A 35 -0.92 2.27 4.78
CA ILE A 35 -0.57 3.55 4.17
C ILE A 35 -1.84 4.30 3.80
N GLY A 36 -1.93 5.56 4.19
CA GLY A 36 -3.08 6.44 4.05
C GLY A 36 -3.02 7.57 5.10
N PRO A 37 -4.09 8.34 5.33
CA PRO A 37 -5.44 8.19 4.77
C PRO A 37 -5.59 8.73 3.34
N TYR A 38 -6.46 8.09 2.55
CA TYR A 38 -6.89 8.52 1.23
C TYR A 38 -8.39 8.81 1.22
N LYS A 39 -8.81 9.86 0.49
CA LYS A 39 -10.23 10.28 0.42
C LYS A 39 -11.17 9.23 -0.17
N ASN A 40 -10.66 8.37 -1.05
CA ASN A 40 -11.44 7.31 -1.70
C ASN A 40 -10.54 6.14 -2.11
N ARG A 41 -11.19 5.02 -2.43
CA ARG A 41 -10.54 3.77 -2.83
C ARG A 41 -9.59 3.93 -4.02
N VAL A 42 -10.03 4.66 -5.04
CA VAL A 42 -9.26 4.88 -6.28
C VAL A 42 -7.95 5.62 -5.98
N ALA A 43 -7.97 6.58 -5.05
CA ALA A 43 -6.77 7.29 -4.63
C ALA A 43 -5.78 6.35 -3.91
N ALA A 44 -6.27 5.46 -3.04
CA ALA A 44 -5.43 4.45 -2.40
C ALA A 44 -4.80 3.49 -3.42
N GLU A 45 -5.60 2.96 -4.36
CA GLU A 45 -5.13 2.06 -5.42
C GLU A 45 -4.08 2.72 -6.32
N ARG A 46 -4.27 4.00 -6.68
CA ARG A 46 -3.30 4.78 -7.49
C ARG A 46 -2.00 5.09 -6.74
N ALA A 47 -2.01 5.11 -5.41
CA ALA A 47 -0.83 5.37 -4.61
C ALA A 47 0.10 4.14 -4.50
N VAL A 48 -0.44 2.92 -4.64
CA VAL A 48 0.31 1.66 -4.51
C VAL A 48 1.53 1.59 -5.45
N PRO A 49 1.42 1.83 -6.78
CA PRO A 49 2.58 1.75 -7.67
C PRO A 49 3.69 2.74 -7.31
N ARG A 50 3.32 3.94 -6.84
CA ARG A 50 4.29 4.96 -6.44
C ARG A 50 4.97 4.60 -5.12
N TYR A 51 4.24 4.02 -4.17
CA TYR A 51 4.84 3.44 -2.96
C TYR A 51 5.85 2.33 -3.31
N VAL A 52 5.47 1.38 -4.17
CA VAL A 52 6.34 0.29 -4.61
C VAL A 52 7.60 0.83 -5.29
N LYS A 53 7.47 1.83 -6.18
CA LYS A 53 8.61 2.46 -6.84
C LYS A 53 9.62 3.03 -5.85
N ILE A 54 9.16 3.78 -4.85
CA ILE A 54 10.04 4.37 -3.83
C ILE A 54 10.73 3.29 -3.00
N MET A 55 9.99 2.24 -2.60
CA MET A 55 10.55 1.12 -1.82
C MET A 55 11.54 0.27 -2.62
N LEU A 56 11.45 0.26 -3.96
CA LEU A 56 12.43 -0.38 -4.83
C LEU A 56 13.67 0.50 -5.08
N GLU A 57 13.50 1.82 -5.08
CA GLU A 57 14.56 2.83 -5.28
C GLU A 57 15.39 3.12 -4.01
N ASP A 58 15.24 2.32 -2.94
CA ASP A 58 15.77 2.46 -1.57
C ASP A 58 17.31 2.54 -1.44
N LYS A 59 18.07 2.65 -2.54
CA LYS A 59 19.51 2.96 -2.55
C LYS A 59 19.82 4.46 -2.57
N THR A 60 18.90 5.30 -3.05
CA THR A 60 19.12 6.76 -3.23
C THR A 60 18.06 7.62 -2.55
N SER A 61 16.87 7.07 -2.29
CA SER A 61 15.80 7.79 -1.60
C SER A 61 16.15 7.98 -0.13
N GLY A 62 16.63 9.18 0.22
CA GLY A 62 16.92 9.55 1.61
C GLY A 62 15.69 9.41 2.53
N ILE A 63 15.94 9.39 3.84
CA ILE A 63 14.97 9.21 4.94
C ILE A 63 13.68 10.06 4.74
N TYR A 64 13.80 11.22 4.09
CA TYR A 64 12.70 12.13 3.77
C TYR A 64 11.68 11.57 2.77
N ALA A 65 12.12 10.98 1.65
CA ALA A 65 11.22 10.38 0.66
C ALA A 65 10.45 9.18 1.26
N ARG A 66 11.12 8.43 2.13
CA ARG A 66 10.55 7.33 2.91
C ARG A 66 9.50 7.83 3.91
N ARG A 67 9.78 8.90 4.68
CA ARG A 67 8.80 9.50 5.61
C ARG A 67 7.58 10.03 4.89
N ILE A 68 7.77 10.78 3.81
CA ILE A 68 6.66 11.28 3.00
C ILE A 68 5.82 10.09 2.52
N ALA A 69 6.43 9.03 1.95
CA ALA A 69 5.73 7.80 1.53
C ALA A 69 4.95 7.10 2.64
N MET A 70 5.43 7.17 3.88
CA MET A 70 4.85 6.48 5.03
C MET A 70 3.77 7.27 5.76
N GLU A 71 3.87 8.60 5.84
CA GLU A 71 2.97 9.44 6.64
C GLU A 71 1.68 9.84 5.91
N GLY A 72 1.43 9.37 4.67
CA GLY A 72 0.17 9.65 3.96
C GLY A 72 -0.03 11.12 3.56
N LEU A 73 0.95 11.99 3.79
CA LEU A 73 0.92 13.43 3.51
C LEU A 73 0.85 13.79 2.01
N TRP A 74 0.82 12.78 1.13
CA TRP A 74 0.86 12.88 -0.32
C TRP A 74 -0.32 13.63 -0.93
N ALA A 75 -1.42 13.78 -0.18
CA ALA A 75 -2.59 14.51 -0.63
C ALA A 75 -2.47 16.04 -0.46
N SER A 76 -1.52 16.55 0.33
CA SER A 76 -1.46 17.97 0.71
C SER A 76 -0.40 18.79 -0.02
N THR A 77 0.67 18.16 -0.52
CA THR A 77 1.85 18.90 -1.04
C THR A 77 1.95 18.98 -2.57
N LEU A 78 1.00 18.39 -3.31
CA LEU A 78 1.05 18.31 -4.78
C LEU A 78 -0.15 18.98 -5.49
N TYR A 79 -0.94 19.77 -4.78
CA TYR A 79 -1.95 20.66 -5.35
C TYR A 79 -1.86 22.03 -4.68
N ALA A 80 -1.11 22.95 -5.33
CA ALA A 80 -1.14 24.39 -5.11
C ALA A 80 -1.30 25.05 -6.48
#